data_AF-A0A2R7MZD9-F1
#
_entry.id   AF-A0A2R7MZD9-F1
#
_cell.length_a   1.000
_cell.length_b   1.000
_cell.length_c   1.000
_cell.angle_alpha   90.00
_cell.angle_beta   90.00
_cell.angle_gamma   90.00
#
_symmetry.space_group_name_H-M   'P 1'
#
loop_
_entity.id
_entity.type
_entity.pdbx_description
1 polymer ?
#
loop_
_entity_poly.entity_id
_entity_poly.type
_entity_poly.pdbx_seq_one_letter_code
_entity_poly.pdbx_strand_id
1 'polypeptide(L)' 'ASSGASIHISAVSSVKAGASSGGSVDISKKGDLKNVSKEESSGGSVSIQ' A
#
# COMPACT_ATOMS: atom_id res chain seq x y z
N ALA A 1 -7.33 -2.81 1.56
CA ALA A 1 -7.64 -4.25 1.55
C ALA A 1 -8.41 -4.60 2.81
N SER A 2 -9.45 -5.45 2.72
CA SER A 2 -10.26 -5.92 3.87
C SER A 2 -10.38 -7.43 3.75
N SER A 3 -9.91 -8.16 4.76
CA SER A 3 -9.84 -9.64 4.89
C SER A 3 -9.36 -10.39 3.63
N GLY A 4 -8.05 -10.67 3.58
CA GLY A 4 -7.46 -11.64 2.62
C GLY A 4 -7.16 -11.15 1.21
N ALA A 5 -7.44 -9.89 0.88
CA ALA A 5 -7.08 -9.31 -0.42
C ALA A 5 -5.64 -8.75 -0.40
N SER A 6 -4.81 -9.21 -1.34
CA SER A 6 -3.52 -8.59 -1.67
C SER A 6 -3.71 -7.60 -2.83
N ILE A 7 -3.24 -6.37 -2.66
CA ILE A 7 -3.31 -5.34 -3.70
C ILE A 7 -1.89 -4.97 -4.09
N HIS A 8 -1.58 -5.08 -5.39
CA HIS A 8 -0.30 -4.63 -5.94
C HIS A 8 -0.50 -3.35 -6.74
N ILE A 9 0.19 -2.27 -6.36
CA ILE A 9 0.09 -0.96 -7.03
C ILE A 9 1.46 -0.54 -7.55
N SER A 10 1.50 0.00 -8.77
CA SER A 10 2.67 0.70 -9.29
C SER A 10 2.37 2.19 -9.42
N ALA A 11 3.17 3.03 -8.77
CA ALA A 11 2.98 4.49 -8.79
C ALA A 11 4.28 5.21 -9.13
N VAL A 12 4.14 6.33 -9.85
CA VAL A 12 5.28 7.09 -10.42
C VAL A 12 5.52 8.45 -9.76
N SER A 13 4.51 9.01 -9.07
CA SER A 13 4.59 10.38 -8.53
C SER A 13 4.08 10.48 -7.09
N SER A 14 2.88 9.94 -6.82
CA SER A 14 2.30 9.90 -5.47
C SER A 14 1.46 8.64 -5.29
N VAL A 15 1.44 8.07 -4.09
CA VAL A 15 0.63 6.91 -3.74
C VAL A 15 0.00 7.07 -2.35
N LYS A 16 -1.26 6.67 -2.23
CA LYS A 16 -1.96 6.56 -0.95
C LYS A 16 -2.52 5.14 -0.82
N ALA A 17 -2.04 4.41 0.19
CA ALA A 17 -2.35 3.01 0.41
C ALA A 17 -2.88 2.79 1.83
N GLY A 18 -4.02 2.09 1.93
CA GLY A 18 -4.70 1.76 3.19
C GLY A 18 -4.94 0.26 3.34
N ALA A 19 -4.38 -0.34 4.39
CA ALA A 19 -4.62 -1.71 4.79
C ALA A 19 -5.37 -1.75 6.11
N SER A 20 -6.53 -2.43 6.17
CA SER A 20 -7.31 -2.56 7.39
C SER A 20 -7.87 -3.96 7.51
N SER A 21 -7.74 -4.60 8.67
CA SER A 21 -8.30 -5.94 8.95
C SER A 21 -7.72 -7.05 8.05
N GLY A 22 -6.41 -7.34 8.21
CA GLY A 22 -5.77 -8.52 7.63
C GLY A 22 -5.43 -8.46 6.13
N GLY A 23 -5.59 -7.30 5.48
CA GLY A 23 -5.24 -7.12 4.08
C GLY A 23 -3.80 -6.66 3.87
N SER A 24 -3.16 -7.12 2.79
CA SER A 24 -1.79 -6.72 2.43
C SER A 24 -1.80 -5.80 1.22
N VAL A 25 -0.98 -4.75 1.24
CA VAL A 25 -0.80 -3.87 0.07
C VAL A 25 0.68 -3.78 -0.25
N ASP A 26 1.04 -4.23 -1.43
CA ASP A 26 2.38 -4.11 -1.97
C ASP A 26 2.40 -2.95 -2.96
N ILE A 27 3.31 -1.99 -2.78
CA ILE A 27 3.49 -0.87 -3.69
C ILE A 27 4.89 -0.94 -4.27
N SER A 28 4.97 -0.99 -5.60
CA SER A 28 6.24 -0.85 -6.32
C SER A 28 6.40 0.58 -6.81
N LYS A 29 7.45 1.25 -6.32
CA LYS A 29 7.85 2.59 -6.72
C LYS A 29 8.48 2.55 -8.11
N LYS A 30 7.80 3.10 -9.12
CA LYS A 30 8.34 3.18 -10.49
C LYS A 30 8.76 4.62 -10.77
N GLY A 31 10.01 4.96 -10.42
CA GLY A 31 10.57 6.31 -10.57
C GLY A 31 10.56 7.14 -9.28
N ASP A 32 10.62 8.48 -9.39
CA ASP A 32 10.69 9.42 -8.26
C ASP A 32 9.33 9.64 -7.56
N LEU A 33 8.81 8.59 -6.93
CA LEU A 33 7.67 8.68 -6.02
C LEU A 33 8.02 9.61 -4.85
N LYS A 34 7.45 10.82 -4.86
CA LYS A 34 7.73 11.88 -3.88
C LYS A 34 6.80 11.83 -2.69
N ASN A 35 5.55 11.42 -2.90
CA ASN A 35 4.54 11.42 -1.85
C ASN A 35 4.00 10.02 -1.60
N VAL A 36 4.24 9.48 -0.40
CA VAL A 36 3.77 8.16 0.01
C VAL A 36 2.95 8.31 1.28
N SER A 37 1.66 7.99 1.20
CA SER A 37 0.77 7.96 2.36
C SER A 37 0.36 6.52 2.63
N LYS A 38 0.67 6.03 3.82
CA LYS A 38 0.44 4.67 4.26
C LYS A 38 -0.46 4.69 5.49
N GLU A 39 -1.59 4.01 5.43
CA GLU A 39 -2.52 3.87 6.56
C GLU A 39 -2.70 2.38 6.89
N GLU A 40 -2.34 1.97 8.10
CA GLU A 40 -2.37 0.58 8.56
C GLU A 40 -3.30 0.46 9.77
N SER A 41 -4.20 -0.53 9.75
CA SER A 41 -5.19 -0.72 10.80
C SER A 41 -5.44 -2.20 11.12
N SER A 42 -5.45 -2.51 12.42
CA SER A 42 -5.85 -3.77 13.08
C SER A 42 -5.56 -5.05 12.26
N GLY A 43 -4.30 -5.24 11.87
CA GLY A 43 -3.81 -6.45 11.20
C GLY A 43 -3.57 -6.33 9.69
N GLY A 44 -3.83 -5.19 9.07
CA GLY A 44 -3.39 -4.93 7.69
C GLY A 44 -1.93 -4.46 7.62
N SER A 45 -1.20 -4.86 6.59
CA SER A 45 0.19 -4.45 6.36
C SER A 45 0.32 -3.78 5.00
N VAL A 46 1.02 -2.65 4.96
CA VAL A 46 1.42 -2.06 3.68
C VAL A 46 2.93 -2.18 3.53
N SER A 47 3.39 -2.63 2.37
CA SER A 47 4.79 -2.83 2.02
C SER A 47 5.10 -2.00 0.79
N ILE A 48 6.10 -1.14 0.86
CA ILE A 48 6.52 -0.29 -0.27
C ILE A 48 7.94 -0.69 -0.63
N GLN A 49 8.15 -1.10 -1.88
CA GLN A 49 9.44 -1.45 -2.47
C GLN A 49 9.80 -0.46 -3.58
#